data_AF-A0AAD0T9V8-F1
#
_entry.id   AF-A0AAD0T9V8-F1
#
_cell.length_a   1.000
_cell.length_b   1.000
_cell.length_c   1.000
_cell.angle_alpha   90.00
_cell.angle_beta   90.00
_cell.angle_gamma   90.00
#
_symmetry.space_group_name_H-M   'P 1'
#
loop_
_entity.id
_entity.type
_entity.pdbx_description
1 polymer ?
#
loop_
_entity_poly.entity_id
_entity_poly.type
_entity_poly.pdbx_seq_one_letter_code
_entity_poly.pdbx_strand_id
1 'polypeptide(L)'
;MNRHYYISNNLDDLETLESELEANGINTEQIHVLSDKDADVEQHHLHDVNSFMKQDVVHSGEIGAAIGVPLAALVLLGAWLAGWTDTPAGWVPFVFLAVVVLGFCIWEGGFFGIQVPNAHFRNLKEKVREGEHIFFVDVDPDQESVLDRVINHHPQLRLAGTGSASPHWIVSWLHRWHQFKRTI
;
A
#
# COMPACT_ATOMS: atom_id res chain seq x y z
N MET A 1 -9.40 9.49 -9.20
CA MET A 1 -9.65 8.61 -8.05
C MET A 1 -9.69 9.38 -6.74
N ASN A 2 -10.83 9.32 -6.06
CA ASN A 2 -11.05 9.73 -4.68
C ASN A 2 -11.35 8.47 -3.85
N ARG A 3 -10.74 8.34 -2.66
CA ARG A 3 -11.02 7.21 -1.76
C ARG A 3 -12.07 7.62 -0.75
N HIS A 4 -13.12 6.81 -0.63
CA HIS A 4 -14.18 6.99 0.35
C HIS A 4 -14.12 5.86 1.38
N TYR A 5 -14.22 6.22 2.66
CA TYR A 5 -14.20 5.27 3.78
C TYR A 5 -15.57 5.22 4.45
N TYR A 6 -16.07 4.01 4.66
CA TYR A 6 -17.32 3.72 5.34
C TYR A 6 -17.08 2.71 6.46
N ILE A 7 -17.83 2.87 7.54
CA ILE A 7 -17.83 1.96 8.67
C ILE A 7 -19.19 1.26 8.72
N SER A 8 -19.16 -0.07 8.86
CA SER A 8 -20.35 -0.90 9.09
C SER A 8 -20.04 -1.92 10.19
N ASN A 9 -21.05 -2.35 10.92
CA ASN A 9 -20.97 -3.48 11.85
C ASN A 9 -21.62 -4.75 11.29
N ASN A 10 -22.02 -4.74 10.02
CA ASN A 10 -22.75 -5.81 9.36
C ASN A 10 -22.04 -6.22 8.07
N LEU A 11 -21.47 -7.43 8.06
CA LEU A 11 -20.76 -7.97 6.90
C LEU A 11 -21.71 -8.34 5.76
N ASP A 12 -22.94 -8.80 6.06
CA ASP A 12 -23.95 -9.13 5.04
C ASP A 12 -24.34 -7.88 4.21
N ASP A 13 -24.41 -6.73 4.89
CA ASP A 13 -24.70 -5.44 4.25
C ASP A 13 -23.53 -4.99 3.35
N LEU A 14 -22.28 -5.27 3.76
CA LEU A 14 -21.09 -4.98 2.97
C LEU A 14 -20.97 -5.89 1.74
N GLU A 15 -21.34 -7.16 1.85
CA GLU A 15 -21.35 -8.11 0.71
C GLU A 15 -22.37 -7.69 -0.35
N THR A 16 -23.55 -7.24 0.11
CA THR A 16 -24.58 -6.69 -0.78
C THR A 16 -24.11 -5.40 -1.44
N LEU A 17 -23.47 -4.50 -0.67
CA LEU A 17 -22.89 -3.26 -1.17
C LEU A 17 -21.83 -3.52 -2.25
N GLU A 18 -20.89 -4.45 -2.02
CA GLU A 18 -19.86 -4.83 -3.00
C GLU A 18 -20.51 -5.33 -4.30
N SER A 19 -21.48 -6.24 -4.18
CA SER A 19 -22.22 -6.79 -5.31
C SER A 19 -22.97 -5.71 -6.12
N GLU A 20 -23.59 -4.73 -5.45
CA GLU A 20 -24.27 -3.62 -6.12
C GLU A 20 -23.29 -2.69 -6.84
N LEU A 21 -22.15 -2.36 -6.22
CA LEU A 21 -21.13 -1.51 -6.84
C LEU A 21 -20.52 -2.19 -8.08
N GLU A 22 -20.24 -3.49 -7.99
CA GLU A 22 -19.77 -4.30 -9.12
C GLU A 22 -20.78 -4.34 -10.27
N ALA A 23 -22.05 -4.59 -9.95
CA ALA A 23 -23.12 -4.61 -10.94
C ALA A 23 -23.32 -3.26 -11.64
N ASN A 24 -22.93 -2.15 -11.00
CA ASN A 24 -22.98 -0.80 -11.57
C ASN A 24 -21.65 -0.33 -12.18
N GLY A 25 -20.67 -1.23 -12.33
CA GLY A 25 -19.44 -0.97 -13.10
C GLY A 25 -18.25 -0.41 -12.32
N ILE A 26 -18.26 -0.53 -10.98
CA ILE A 26 -17.05 -0.31 -10.16
C ILE A 26 -16.32 -1.65 -10.08
N ASN A 27 -15.03 -1.68 -10.41
CA ASN A 27 -14.31 -2.94 -10.44
C ASN A 27 -14.01 -3.44 -9.01
N THR A 28 -13.97 -4.76 -8.84
CA THR A 28 -13.62 -5.41 -7.56
C THR A 28 -12.28 -4.92 -7.01
N GLU A 29 -11.30 -4.61 -7.88
CA GLU A 29 -9.99 -4.11 -7.42
C GLU A 29 -10.04 -2.69 -6.85
N GLN A 30 -11.17 -1.99 -7.01
CA GLN A 30 -11.42 -0.68 -6.41
C GLN A 30 -12.12 -0.80 -5.05
N ILE A 31 -12.61 -1.98 -4.68
CA ILE A 31 -13.43 -2.24 -3.49
C ILE A 31 -12.62 -3.06 -2.49
N HIS A 32 -12.66 -2.64 -1.22
CA HIS A 32 -11.85 -3.25 -0.19
C HIS A 32 -12.54 -3.25 1.17
N VAL A 33 -12.44 -4.36 1.90
CA VAL A 33 -12.92 -4.48 3.28
C VAL A 33 -11.76 -4.80 4.22
N LEU A 34 -11.71 -4.09 5.35
CA LEU A 34 -10.82 -4.35 6.46
C LEU A 34 -11.64 -4.75 7.70
N SER A 35 -11.32 -5.93 8.22
CA SER A 35 -11.93 -6.54 9.41
C SER A 35 -10.86 -7.25 10.24
N ASP A 36 -11.06 -7.41 11.54
CA ASP A 36 -10.22 -8.28 12.41
C ASP A 36 -10.71 -9.75 12.36
N LYS A 37 -11.78 -10.03 11.60
CA LYS A 37 -12.39 -11.36 11.43
C LYS A 37 -12.13 -11.88 10.02
N ASP A 38 -10.87 -12.21 9.72
CA ASP A 38 -10.45 -12.67 8.40
C ASP A 38 -11.28 -13.87 7.88
N ALA A 39 -11.63 -14.79 8.78
CA ALA A 39 -12.44 -15.98 8.45
C ALA A 39 -13.90 -15.67 8.10
N ASP A 40 -14.46 -14.56 8.60
CA ASP A 40 -15.83 -14.13 8.27
C ASP A 40 -15.79 -13.36 6.93
N VAL A 41 -14.78 -12.52 6.70
CA VAL A 41 -14.58 -11.82 5.42
C VAL A 41 -14.42 -12.81 4.26
N GLU A 42 -13.63 -13.88 4.46
CA GLU A 42 -13.43 -14.92 3.44
C GLU A 42 -14.70 -15.73 3.17
N GLN A 43 -15.56 -15.96 4.17
CA GLN A 43 -16.87 -16.59 4.00
C GLN A 43 -17.85 -15.74 3.20
N HIS A 44 -17.77 -14.41 3.34
CA HIS A 44 -18.61 -13.44 2.62
C HIS A 44 -18.04 -13.04 1.25
N HIS A 45 -16.98 -13.72 0.78
CA HIS A 45 -16.32 -13.44 -0.50
C HIS A 45 -15.86 -11.98 -0.71
N LEU A 46 -15.74 -11.22 0.37
CA LEU A 46 -15.35 -9.82 0.33
C LEU A 46 -13.87 -9.70 -0.05
N HIS A 47 -13.54 -8.73 -0.92
CA HIS A 47 -12.15 -8.52 -1.32
C HIS A 47 -11.31 -7.92 -0.17
N ASP A 48 -10.49 -8.75 0.47
CA ASP A 48 -9.52 -8.27 1.47
C ASP A 48 -8.45 -7.39 0.80
N VAL A 49 -8.00 -6.40 1.54
CA VAL A 49 -6.95 -5.48 1.16
C VAL A 49 -5.66 -6.27 0.91
N ASN A 50 -5.27 -6.40 -0.36
CA ASN A 50 -3.99 -6.96 -0.76
C ASN A 50 -2.86 -6.41 0.14
N SER A 51 -2.17 -7.31 0.84
CA SER A 51 -1.11 -7.05 1.83
C SER A 51 -0.05 -6.03 1.38
N PHE A 52 0.23 -5.97 0.08
CA PHE A 52 1.21 -5.06 -0.51
C PHE A 52 0.80 -3.59 -0.50
N MET A 53 -0.50 -3.27 -0.50
CA MET A 53 -0.99 -1.89 -0.39
C MET A 53 -0.94 -1.34 1.04
N LYS A 54 -0.66 -2.20 2.03
CA LYS A 54 -0.46 -1.80 3.43
C LYS A 54 0.96 -1.29 3.71
N GLN A 55 1.89 -1.45 2.77
CA GLN A 55 3.33 -1.29 3.01
C GLN A 55 3.91 -0.09 2.28
N ASP A 56 4.67 0.72 3.01
CA ASP A 56 5.30 1.93 2.52
C ASP A 56 6.72 1.62 2.00
N VAL A 57 6.79 0.68 1.06
CA VAL A 57 8.06 0.12 0.56
C VAL A 57 8.89 1.19 -0.17
N VAL A 58 8.21 2.09 -0.89
CA VAL A 58 8.86 3.19 -1.61
C VAL A 58 9.44 4.21 -0.63
N HIS A 59 8.65 4.68 0.33
CA HIS A 59 9.11 5.66 1.31
C HIS A 59 10.21 5.10 2.24
N SER A 60 10.12 3.81 2.58
CA SER A 60 11.13 3.19 3.43
C SER A 60 12.43 2.89 2.67
N GLY A 61 12.35 2.63 1.36
CA GLY A 61 13.50 2.66 0.46
C GLY A 61 14.16 4.04 0.36
N GLU A 62 13.37 5.12 0.36
CA GLU A 62 13.89 6.50 0.41
C GLU A 62 14.64 6.79 1.72
N ILE A 63 14.12 6.34 2.86
CA ILE A 63 14.82 6.45 4.16
C ILE A 63 16.13 5.65 4.13
N GLY A 64 16.11 4.44 3.57
CA GLY A 64 17.30 3.63 3.35
C GLY A 64 18.35 4.34 2.48
N ALA A 65 17.92 4.99 1.39
CA ALA A 65 18.80 5.80 0.55
C ALA A 65 19.35 7.04 1.28
N ALA A 66 18.53 7.72 2.08
CA ALA A 66 18.92 8.89 2.85
C ALA A 66 20.02 8.59 3.89
N ILE A 67 20.06 7.38 4.42
CA ILE A 67 21.13 6.88 5.32
C ILE A 67 22.30 6.32 4.51
N GLY A 68 22.02 5.58 3.44
CA GLY A 68 23.03 4.91 2.62
C GLY A 68 23.95 5.88 1.87
N VAL A 69 23.43 7.01 1.37
CA VAL A 69 24.25 8.01 0.64
C VAL A 69 25.33 8.64 1.53
N PRO A 70 25.03 9.15 2.74
CA PRO A 70 26.05 9.60 3.68
C PRO A 70 27.09 8.53 4.03
N LEU A 71 26.67 7.28 4.25
CA LEU A 71 27.59 6.19 4.58
C LEU A 71 28.52 5.85 3.41
N ALA A 72 27.98 5.77 2.19
CA ALA A 72 28.77 5.58 0.97
C ALA A 72 29.78 6.73 0.78
N ALA A 73 29.38 7.97 1.04
CA ALA A 73 30.27 9.13 0.99
C ALA A 73 31.37 9.04 2.06
N LEU A 74 31.05 8.61 3.29
CA LEU A 74 32.04 8.40 4.36
C LEU A 74 33.06 7.32 4.01
N VAL A 75 32.66 6.24 3.35
CA VAL A 75 33.57 5.19 2.88
C VAL A 75 34.59 5.77 1.89
N LEU A 76 34.11 6.53 0.90
CA LEU A 76 34.98 7.14 -0.12
C LEU A 76 35.90 8.22 0.47
N LEU A 77 35.35 9.07 1.34
CA LEU A 77 36.09 10.15 1.99
C LEU A 77 37.14 9.60 2.96
N GLY A 78 36.80 8.54 3.72
CA GLY A 78 37.75 7.85 4.59
C GLY A 78 38.89 7.20 3.81
N ALA A 79 38.60 6.54 2.69
CA ALA A 79 39.61 5.94 1.83
C ALA A 79 40.56 7.00 1.23
N TRP A 80 40.01 8.15 0.84
CA TRP A 80 40.79 9.28 0.32
C TRP A 80 41.67 9.91 1.40
N LEU A 81 41.12 10.21 2.59
CA LEU A 81 41.87 10.79 3.71
C LEU A 81 42.98 9.86 4.24
N ALA A 82 42.77 8.54 4.15
CA ALA A 82 43.76 7.55 4.55
C ALA A 82 44.83 7.29 3.47
N GLY A 83 44.73 7.91 2.29
CA GLY A 83 45.64 7.71 1.16
C GLY A 83 45.57 6.31 0.53
N TRP A 84 44.53 5.53 0.84
CA TRP A 84 44.39 4.17 0.31
C TRP A 84 44.09 4.14 -1.18
N THR A 85 43.55 5.24 -1.70
CA THR A 85 43.28 5.45 -3.12
C THR A 85 44.55 5.62 -3.96
N ASP A 86 45.69 5.91 -3.34
CA ASP A 86 46.99 6.09 -4.02
C ASP A 86 47.76 4.76 -4.17
N THR A 87 47.22 3.68 -3.60
CA THR A 87 47.78 2.33 -3.76
C THR A 87 47.50 1.77 -5.16
N PRO A 88 48.18 0.69 -5.59
CA PRO A 88 47.89 0.04 -6.86
C PRO A 88 46.43 -0.45 -7.00
N ALA A 89 45.74 -0.66 -5.88
CA ALA A 89 44.32 -1.03 -5.88
C ALA A 89 43.39 0.13 -6.28
N GLY A 90 43.85 1.37 -6.11
CA GLY A 90 43.12 2.58 -6.51
C GLY A 90 41.76 2.72 -5.83
N TRP A 91 40.80 3.29 -6.56
CA TRP A 91 39.44 3.57 -6.07
C TRP A 91 38.49 2.37 -6.13
N VAL A 92 38.81 1.36 -6.94
CA VAL A 92 37.91 0.24 -7.27
C VAL A 92 37.31 -0.46 -6.04
N PRO A 93 38.08 -0.92 -5.04
CA PRO A 93 37.50 -1.62 -3.89
C PRO A 93 36.60 -0.72 -3.02
N PHE A 94 36.90 0.58 -2.95
CA PHE A 94 36.14 1.53 -2.13
C PHE A 94 34.86 1.98 -2.81
N VAL A 95 34.87 2.17 -4.14
CA VAL A 95 33.66 2.41 -4.93
C VAL A 95 32.74 1.20 -4.86
N PHE A 96 33.29 -0.02 -5.00
CA PHE A 96 32.51 -1.24 -4.84
C PHE A 96 31.88 -1.33 -3.44
N LEU A 97 32.67 -1.10 -2.37
CA LEU A 97 32.17 -1.11 -1.00
C LEU A 97 31.08 -0.05 -0.79
N ALA A 98 31.25 1.16 -1.32
CA ALA A 98 30.26 2.23 -1.22
C ALA A 98 28.93 1.84 -1.90
N VAL A 99 28.98 1.20 -3.07
CA VAL A 99 27.79 0.68 -3.77
C VAL A 99 27.11 -0.43 -2.96
N VAL A 100 27.88 -1.36 -2.40
CA VAL A 100 27.36 -2.45 -1.56
C VAL A 100 26.68 -1.88 -0.31
N VAL A 101 27.30 -0.92 0.38
CA VAL A 101 26.72 -0.26 1.56
C VAL A 101 25.43 0.47 1.19
N LEU A 102 25.42 1.24 0.11
CA LEU A 102 24.22 1.94 -0.36
C LEU A 102 23.09 0.95 -0.69
N GLY A 103 23.40 -0.09 -1.47
CA GLY A 103 22.44 -1.13 -1.84
C GLY A 103 21.88 -1.86 -0.62
N PHE A 104 22.74 -2.19 0.35
CA PHE A 104 22.33 -2.81 1.61
C PHE A 104 21.39 -1.89 2.41
N CYS A 105 21.71 -0.60 2.55
CA CYS A 105 20.85 0.35 3.25
C CYS A 105 19.49 0.55 2.56
N ILE A 106 19.45 0.61 1.23
CA ILE A 106 18.20 0.68 0.47
C ILE A 106 17.37 -0.59 0.65
N TRP A 107 18.02 -1.76 0.60
CA TRP A 107 17.34 -3.05 0.76
C TRP A 107 16.78 -3.24 2.17
N GLU A 108 17.58 -2.99 3.21
CA GLU A 108 17.14 -3.04 4.61
C GLU A 108 16.08 -1.97 4.91
N GLY A 109 16.21 -0.77 4.36
CA GLY A 109 15.18 0.27 4.46
C GLY A 109 13.86 -0.18 3.84
N GLY A 110 13.91 -0.78 2.65
CA GLY A 110 12.74 -1.39 2.02
C GLY A 110 12.13 -2.52 2.86
N PHE A 111 12.96 -3.38 3.46
CA PHE A 111 12.52 -4.47 4.35
C PHE A 111 11.89 -3.98 5.65
N PHE A 112 12.40 -2.89 6.23
CA PHE A 112 11.81 -2.25 7.39
C PHE A 112 10.42 -1.66 7.06
N GLY A 113 10.25 -1.11 5.86
CA GLY A 113 8.97 -0.61 5.35
C GLY A 113 7.88 -1.65 5.17
N ILE A 114 8.27 -2.93 5.00
CA ILE A 114 7.35 -4.07 4.94
C ILE A 114 6.71 -4.31 6.33
N GLN A 115 7.33 -3.85 7.43
CA GLN A 115 6.81 -4.07 8.78
C GLN A 115 6.03 -2.90 9.37
N VAL A 116 6.15 -1.69 8.81
CA VAL A 116 5.47 -0.50 9.35
C VAL A 116 4.17 -0.26 8.56
N PRO A 117 2.99 -0.58 9.12
CA PRO A 117 1.73 -0.24 8.49
C PRO A 117 1.60 1.28 8.38
N ASN A 118 1.15 1.74 7.22
CA ASN A 118 0.92 3.16 6.92
C ASN A 118 0.17 3.85 8.08
N ALA A 119 0.59 5.06 8.48
CA ALA A 119 0.03 5.74 9.65
C ALA A 119 -1.50 5.93 9.55
N HIS A 120 -2.01 6.07 8.32
CA HIS A 120 -3.44 6.14 8.04
C HIS A 120 -4.17 4.82 8.39
N PHE A 121 -3.50 3.68 8.17
CA PHE A 121 -4.02 2.35 8.48
C PHE A 121 -4.05 2.06 9.99
N ARG A 122 -3.19 2.70 10.78
CA ARG A 122 -3.19 2.52 12.25
C ARG A 122 -4.47 3.04 12.90
N ASN A 123 -4.94 4.23 12.49
CA ASN A 123 -6.18 4.81 13.03
C ASN A 123 -7.42 3.99 12.61
N LEU A 124 -7.40 3.44 11.40
CA LEU A 124 -8.44 2.55 10.90
C LEU A 124 -8.44 1.22 11.68
N LYS A 125 -7.25 0.66 11.97
CA LYS A 125 -7.10 -0.58 12.74
C LYS A 125 -7.59 -0.46 14.18
N GLU A 126 -7.50 0.72 14.79
CA GLU A 126 -8.02 0.95 16.14
C GLU A 126 -9.54 0.83 16.21
N LYS A 127 -10.26 1.34 15.19
CA LYS A 127 -11.72 1.17 15.07
C LYS A 127 -12.14 -0.28 14.78
N VAL A 128 -11.36 -0.99 13.96
CA VAL A 128 -11.62 -2.40 13.65
C VAL A 128 -11.56 -3.30 14.89
N ARG A 129 -10.67 -2.98 15.84
CA ARG A 129 -10.55 -3.72 17.11
C ARG A 129 -11.77 -3.57 18.02
N GLU A 130 -12.63 -2.59 17.78
CA GLU A 130 -13.90 -2.42 18.50
C GLU A 130 -15.04 -3.28 17.93
N GLY A 131 -14.74 -4.11 16.91
CA GLY A 131 -15.70 -4.99 16.26
C GLY A 131 -16.41 -4.37 15.06
N GLU A 132 -15.98 -3.18 14.63
CA GLU A 132 -16.46 -2.52 13.42
C GLU A 132 -15.66 -2.98 12.17
N HIS A 133 -16.28 -2.91 11.00
CA HIS A 133 -15.69 -3.22 9.71
C HIS A 133 -15.52 -1.94 8.89
N ILE A 134 -14.39 -1.81 8.21
CA ILE A 134 -14.08 -0.64 7.40
C ILE A 134 -14.15 -1.05 5.94
N PHE A 135 -15.12 -0.50 5.23
CA PHE A 135 -15.24 -0.60 3.79
C PHE A 135 -14.61 0.64 3.16
N PHE A 136 -13.79 0.48 2.13
CA PHE A 136 -13.31 1.62 1.37
C PHE A 136 -13.29 1.33 -0.12
N VAL A 137 -13.61 2.35 -0.89
CA VAL A 137 -13.71 2.27 -2.35
C VAL A 137 -12.98 3.43 -3.01
N ASP A 138 -12.20 3.12 -4.04
CA ASP A 138 -11.50 4.09 -4.88
C ASP A 138 -12.32 4.39 -6.13
N VAL A 139 -13.03 5.52 -6.17
CA VAL A 139 -13.90 5.89 -7.30
C VAL A 139 -13.28 6.98 -8.17
N ASP A 140 -13.43 6.86 -9.49
CA ASP A 140 -13.16 7.97 -10.40
C ASP A 140 -14.29 9.02 -10.39
N PRO A 141 -14.02 10.27 -10.82
CA PRO A 141 -15.01 11.35 -10.72
C PRO A 141 -16.35 11.07 -11.42
N ASP A 142 -16.35 10.25 -12.46
CA ASP A 142 -17.54 9.78 -13.17
C ASP A 142 -18.31 8.69 -12.40
N GLN A 143 -17.64 7.94 -11.53
CA GLN A 143 -18.22 6.89 -10.70
C GLN A 143 -18.80 7.41 -9.37
N GLU A 144 -18.51 8.65 -8.95
CA GLU A 144 -19.05 9.22 -7.69
C GLU A 144 -20.59 9.20 -7.65
N SER A 145 -21.24 9.50 -8.77
CA SER A 145 -22.71 9.47 -8.84
C SER A 145 -23.33 8.07 -8.69
N VAL A 146 -22.58 7.04 -9.06
CA VAL A 146 -22.96 5.64 -8.87
C VAL A 146 -22.80 5.26 -7.41
N LEU A 147 -21.66 5.62 -6.82
CA LEU A 147 -21.35 5.37 -5.41
C LEU A 147 -22.42 5.98 -4.50
N ASP A 148 -22.75 7.25 -4.69
CA ASP A 148 -23.76 7.94 -3.90
C ASP A 148 -25.13 7.27 -4.00
N ARG A 149 -25.51 6.80 -5.20
CA ARG A 149 -26.79 6.12 -5.41
C ARG A 149 -26.86 4.81 -4.64
N VAL A 150 -25.82 3.99 -4.74
CA VAL A 150 -25.77 2.67 -4.10
C VAL A 150 -25.74 2.82 -2.58
N ILE A 151 -24.91 3.72 -2.05
CA ILE A 151 -24.82 3.94 -0.58
C ILE A 151 -26.15 4.35 0.03
N ASN A 152 -26.99 5.09 -0.69
CA ASN A 152 -28.31 5.48 -0.19
C ASN A 152 -29.23 4.26 0.09
N HIS A 153 -28.94 3.08 -0.46
CA HIS A 153 -29.65 1.83 -0.14
C HIS A 153 -29.16 1.18 1.17
N HIS A 154 -28.03 1.61 1.72
CA HIS A 154 -27.36 1.00 2.87
C HIS A 154 -27.28 1.99 4.06
N PRO A 155 -28.39 2.23 4.79
CA PRO A 155 -28.47 3.24 5.85
C PRO A 155 -27.63 2.91 7.10
N GLN A 156 -27.10 1.70 7.20
CA GLN A 156 -26.21 1.29 8.30
C GLN A 156 -24.77 1.77 8.10
N LEU A 157 -24.41 2.18 6.88
CA LEU A 157 -23.08 2.72 6.57
C LEU A 157 -22.87 4.11 7.20
N ARG A 158 -21.75 4.27 7.87
CA ARG A 158 -21.30 5.56 8.40
C ARG A 158 -20.09 6.06 7.62
N LEU A 159 -20.21 7.24 7.01
CA LEU A 159 -19.07 7.88 6.35
C LEU A 159 -17.98 8.20 7.38
N ALA A 160 -16.80 7.62 7.19
CA ALA A 160 -15.64 7.78 8.06
C ALA A 160 -14.63 8.82 7.55
N GLY A 161 -14.79 9.26 6.30
CA GLY A 161 -14.00 10.32 5.68
C GLY A 161 -13.63 10.02 4.22
N THR A 162 -12.84 10.92 3.63
CA THR A 162 -12.23 10.75 2.31
C THR A 162 -10.71 10.83 2.43
N GLY A 163 -9.97 10.19 1.52
CA GLY A 163 -8.51 10.15 1.55
C GLY A 163 -7.88 10.11 0.18
N SER A 164 -6.53 10.13 0.15
CA SER A 164 -5.77 9.98 -1.08
C SER A 164 -5.92 8.54 -1.60
N ALA A 165 -6.58 8.39 -2.75
CA ALA A 165 -6.69 7.12 -3.44
C ALA A 165 -5.32 6.62 -3.90
N SER A 166 -5.25 5.32 -4.17
CA SER A 166 -4.02 4.73 -4.67
C SER A 166 -3.72 5.23 -6.09
N PRO A 167 -2.45 5.47 -6.43
CA PRO A 167 -2.10 5.98 -7.75
C PRO A 167 -2.67 5.12 -8.88
N HIS A 168 -3.31 5.75 -9.86
CA HIS A 168 -4.05 5.09 -10.95
C HIS A 168 -3.21 4.04 -11.73
N TRP A 169 -1.89 4.24 -11.80
CA TRP A 169 -0.97 3.30 -12.45
C TRP A 169 -0.83 1.96 -11.72
N ILE A 170 -0.96 1.95 -10.38
CA ILE A 170 -0.91 0.72 -9.57
C ILE A 170 -2.16 -0.12 -9.81
N VAL A 171 -3.34 0.51 -9.78
CA VAL A 171 -4.63 -0.16 -10.00
C VAL A 171 -4.69 -0.76 -11.41
N SER A 172 -4.27 0.02 -12.41
CA SER A 172 -4.20 -0.42 -13.81
C SER A 172 -3.28 -1.63 -14.01
N TRP A 173 -2.16 -1.68 -13.29
CA TRP A 173 -1.21 -2.79 -13.35
C TRP A 173 -1.78 -4.06 -12.70
N LEU A 174 -2.43 -3.92 -11.55
CA LEU A 174 -3.11 -5.04 -10.85
C LEU A 174 -4.17 -5.67 -11.76
N HIS A 175 -5.02 -4.84 -12.37
CA HIS A 175 -6.08 -5.30 -13.27
C HIS A 175 -5.51 -6.08 -14.47
N ARG A 176 -4.44 -5.57 -15.10
CA ARG A 176 -3.75 -6.27 -16.20
C ARG A 176 -3.13 -7.59 -15.77
N TRP A 177 -2.57 -7.67 -14.57
CA TRP A 177 -1.98 -8.90 -14.03
C TRP A 177 -3.04 -9.97 -13.75
N HIS A 178 -4.19 -9.58 -13.19
CA HIS A 178 -5.31 -10.50 -12.98
C HIS A 178 -5.92 -11.00 -14.30
N GLN A 179 -6.04 -10.14 -15.31
CA GLN A 179 -6.45 -10.55 -16.66
C GLN A 179 -5.45 -11.54 -17.30
N PHE A 180 -4.15 -11.33 -17.09
CA PHE A 180 -3.11 -12.24 -17.57
C PHE A 180 -3.17 -13.62 -16.90
N LYS A 181 -3.33 -13.68 -15.58
CA LYS A 181 -3.47 -14.98 -14.88
C LYS A 181 -4.73 -15.76 -15.28
N ARG A 182 -5.82 -15.08 -15.66
CA ARG A 182 -7.05 -15.74 -16.13
C ARG A 182 -6.91 -16.33 -17.54
N THR A 183 -5.89 -15.93 -18.30
CA THR A 183 -5.67 -16.37 -19.68
C THR A 183 -4.59 -17.45 -19.82
N ILE A 184 -3.95 -17.86 -18.72
CA ILE A 184 -3.01 -18.98 -18.62
C ILE A 184 -3.66 -20.11 -17.84
#